data_AF-A0A396I4Z4-F1
#
_entry.id   AF-A0A396I4Z4-F1
#
_cell.length_a   1.000
_cell.length_b   1.000
_cell.length_c   1.000
_cell.angle_alpha   90.00
_cell.angle_beta   90.00
_cell.angle_gamma   90.00
#
_symmetry.space_group_name_H-M   'P 1'
#
loop_
_entity.id
_entity.type
_entity.pdbx_description
1 polymer ?
#
loop_
_entity_poly.entity_id
_entity_poly.type
_entity_poly.pdbx_seq_one_letter_code
_entity_poly.pdbx_strand_id
1 'polypeptide(L)'
;METGLPALPHLHPEKISYTGKSKHEEECFYYEPCYCPLSGCDFVASSEVLSNHFSFKHRDSQIKFSYGHSFIVSLKSKVETIVLQEENDGKLFILNNSTMSLGNAVNICCIGHNSFESKYSYDILARSEICKLKLQSFVKYF
;
A
#
# COMPACT_ATOMS: atom_id res chain seq x y z
N MET A 1 -15.91 47.70 21.47
CA MET A 1 -16.84 46.56 21.30
C MET A 1 -15.99 45.37 20.90
N GLU A 2 -15.91 44.38 21.78
CA GLU A 2 -15.38 43.07 21.47
C GLU A 2 -16.26 42.37 20.43
N THR A 3 -15.65 41.60 19.52
CA THR A 3 -16.17 40.29 19.11
C THR A 3 -14.99 39.41 18.74
N GLY A 4 -14.89 38.26 19.41
CA GLY A 4 -13.77 37.32 19.36
C GLY A 4 -13.74 36.37 18.14
N LEU A 5 -12.70 35.53 18.21
CA LEU A 5 -12.21 34.46 17.31
C LEU A 5 -13.27 33.40 16.89
N PRO A 6 -13.01 32.57 15.86
CA PRO A 6 -12.20 31.37 16.09
C PRO A 6 -11.08 31.12 15.08
N ALA A 7 -9.99 30.56 15.60
CA ALA A 7 -8.84 30.05 14.87
C ALA A 7 -9.21 28.81 14.05
N LEU A 8 -8.74 28.75 12.80
CA LEU A 8 -8.61 27.51 12.04
C LEU A 8 -7.16 27.05 12.17
N PRO A 9 -6.88 25.89 12.77
CA PRO A 9 -5.52 25.41 12.86
C PRO A 9 -5.14 24.59 11.62
N HIS A 10 -3.85 24.66 11.27
CA HIS A 10 -3.10 23.75 10.39
C HIS A 10 -2.99 24.09 8.90
N LEU A 11 -2.60 25.32 8.57
CA LEU A 11 -1.59 25.52 7.53
C LEU A 11 -0.41 26.25 8.16
N HIS A 12 0.71 25.57 8.36
CA HIS A 12 1.99 26.23 8.60
C HIS A 12 2.81 26.19 7.31
N PRO A 13 2.87 27.28 6.53
CA PRO A 13 3.88 27.44 5.51
C PRO A 13 5.10 28.07 6.17
N GLU A 14 6.18 27.33 6.44
CA GLU A 14 7.43 28.01 6.80
C GLU A 14 8.72 27.26 6.44
N LYS A 15 9.40 27.88 5.46
CA LYS A 15 10.86 27.98 5.21
C LYS A 15 11.70 26.71 5.33
N ILE A 16 11.90 26.10 4.15
CA ILE A 16 12.97 25.14 3.88
C ILE A 16 14.32 25.86 3.98
N SER A 17 15.06 25.60 5.05
CA SER A 17 16.48 25.97 5.19
C SER A 17 17.34 24.87 4.55
N TYR A 18 18.20 25.24 3.61
CA TYR A 18 18.92 24.32 2.71
C TYR A 18 20.16 23.62 3.31
N THR A 19 20.35 23.64 4.63
CA THR A 19 21.55 23.05 5.24
C THR A 19 21.22 22.32 6.54
N GLY A 20 21.24 21.00 6.47
CA GLY A 20 21.15 20.09 7.62
C GLY A 20 19.85 19.31 7.62
N LYS A 21 19.93 17.98 7.44
CA LYS A 21 18.81 17.07 7.69
C LYS A 21 18.32 17.29 9.11
N SER A 22 17.18 17.96 9.25
CA SER A 22 16.63 18.29 10.55
C SER A 22 15.87 17.07 11.08
N LYS A 23 15.68 16.98 12.40
CA LYS A 23 14.81 15.95 13.04
C LYS A 23 13.41 15.87 12.42
N HIS A 24 12.97 16.92 11.74
CA HIS A 24 11.76 16.93 10.94
C HIS A 24 11.81 15.93 9.77
N GLU A 25 12.93 15.67 9.11
CA GLU A 25 12.99 14.68 8.03
C GLU A 25 12.79 13.24 8.53
N GLU A 26 13.28 12.94 9.75
CA GLU A 26 13.05 11.63 10.39
C GLU A 26 11.60 11.48 10.88
N GLU A 27 10.96 12.56 11.36
CA GLU A 27 9.54 12.55 11.73
C GLU A 27 8.61 12.62 10.51
N CYS A 28 8.99 13.31 9.43
CA CYS A 28 8.22 13.42 8.18
C CYS A 28 8.16 12.07 7.43
N PHE A 29 9.17 11.23 7.63
CA PHE A 29 9.17 9.79 7.30
C PHE A 29 8.16 8.96 8.10
N TYR A 30 7.30 9.54 8.92
CA TYR A 30 6.13 8.85 9.49
C TYR A 30 4.80 9.37 8.91
N TYR A 31 4.83 10.50 8.22
CA TYR A 31 3.63 11.25 7.82
C TYR A 31 3.38 11.25 6.31
N GLU A 32 4.15 10.52 5.51
CA GLU A 32 3.86 10.45 4.07
C GLU A 32 2.46 9.85 3.85
N PRO A 33 1.53 10.61 3.24
CA PRO A 33 0.16 10.19 3.09
C PRO A 33 0.04 9.06 2.07
N CYS A 34 -0.68 8.00 2.43
CA CYS A 34 -1.03 6.89 1.56
C CYS A 34 -2.39 7.14 0.90
N TYR A 35 -2.45 6.97 -0.41
CA TYR A 35 -3.69 7.08 -1.20
C TYR A 35 -4.42 5.74 -1.24
N CYS A 36 -5.75 5.78 -1.28
CA CYS A 36 -6.54 4.58 -1.50
C CYS A 36 -6.21 3.95 -2.86
N PRO A 37 -5.85 2.65 -2.90
CA PRO A 37 -5.49 1.98 -4.15
C PRO A 37 -6.71 1.66 -5.03
N LEU A 38 -7.94 1.85 -4.53
CA LEU A 38 -9.15 1.59 -5.30
C LEU A 38 -9.44 2.78 -6.23
N SER A 39 -9.58 2.49 -7.53
CA SER A 39 -9.91 3.51 -8.53
C SER A 39 -11.22 4.23 -8.20
N GLY A 40 -11.19 5.57 -8.24
CA GLY A 40 -12.33 6.43 -7.93
C GLY A 40 -12.55 6.71 -6.44
N CYS A 41 -11.64 6.27 -5.57
CA CYS A 41 -11.62 6.66 -4.17
C CYS A 41 -10.47 7.63 -3.89
N ASP A 42 -10.79 8.89 -3.61
CA ASP A 42 -9.80 9.94 -3.35
C ASP A 42 -9.38 10.01 -1.86
N PHE A 43 -9.63 8.95 -1.10
CA PHE A 43 -9.28 8.90 0.32
C PHE A 43 -7.76 8.86 0.51
N VAL A 44 -7.26 9.66 1.44
CA VAL A 44 -5.83 9.79 1.74
C VAL A 44 -5.63 9.92 3.24
N ALA A 45 -4.75 9.10 3.81
CA ALA A 45 -4.43 9.11 5.24
C ALA A 45 -3.12 8.34 5.52
N SER A 46 -2.76 8.16 6.78
CA SER A 46 -1.71 7.19 7.16
C SER A 46 -2.11 5.76 6.76
N SER A 47 -1.13 4.86 6.62
CA SER A 47 -1.38 3.47 6.23
C SER A 47 -2.34 2.71 7.17
N GLU A 48 -2.26 2.98 8.48
CA GLU A 48 -3.16 2.39 9.48
C GLU A 48 -4.60 2.89 9.31
N VAL A 49 -4.78 4.20 9.13
CA VAL A 49 -6.11 4.77 8.90
C VAL A 49 -6.67 4.33 7.55
N LEU A 50 -5.82 4.21 6.52
CA LEU A 50 -6.19 3.70 5.22
C LEU A 50 -6.61 2.23 5.27
N SER A 51 -5.92 1.40 6.04
CA SER A 51 -6.31 -0.01 6.27
C SER A 51 -7.73 -0.09 6.83
N ASN A 52 -8.01 0.68 7.88
CA ASN A 52 -9.35 0.75 8.48
C ASN A 52 -10.39 1.26 7.47
N HIS A 53 -10.08 2.34 6.75
CA HIS A 53 -10.92 2.86 5.70
C HIS A 53 -11.29 1.77 4.68
N PHE A 54 -10.30 1.01 4.19
CA PHE A 54 -10.51 -0.04 3.20
C PHE A 54 -11.39 -1.17 3.75
N SER A 55 -11.16 -1.61 4.98
CA SER A 55 -11.99 -2.60 5.68
C SER A 55 -13.48 -2.19 5.77
N PHE A 56 -13.75 -0.91 6.00
CA PHE A 56 -15.11 -0.40 6.20
C PHE A 56 -15.81 0.01 4.91
N LYS A 57 -15.09 0.62 3.96
CA LYS A 57 -15.66 1.21 2.74
C LYS A 57 -15.52 0.33 1.51
N HIS A 58 -14.54 -0.58 1.51
CA HIS A 58 -14.15 -1.38 0.34
C HIS A 58 -13.99 -2.87 0.67
N ARG A 59 -14.75 -3.36 1.67
CA ARG A 59 -14.70 -4.75 2.13
C ARG A 59 -14.81 -5.79 1.01
N ASP A 60 -15.66 -5.53 0.02
CA ASP A 60 -15.92 -6.44 -1.10
C ASP A 60 -14.90 -6.30 -2.25
N SER A 61 -13.98 -5.34 -2.16
CA SER A 61 -12.95 -5.04 -3.18
C SER A 61 -11.55 -5.54 -2.80
N GLN A 62 -11.41 -6.26 -1.69
CA GLN A 62 -10.16 -6.86 -1.22
C GLN A 62 -10.22 -8.38 -1.17
N ILE A 63 -9.05 -9.00 -1.26
CA ILE A 63 -8.84 -10.39 -0.89
C ILE A 63 -8.18 -10.44 0.49
N LYS A 64 -8.81 -11.14 1.43
CA LYS A 64 -8.21 -11.39 2.74
C LYS A 64 -7.22 -12.55 2.65
N PHE A 65 -6.11 -12.42 3.37
CA PHE A 65 -5.11 -13.48 3.51
C PHE A 65 -4.49 -13.46 4.90
N SER A 66 -3.77 -14.52 5.25
CA SER A 66 -2.98 -14.58 6.47
C SER A 66 -1.53 -14.93 6.14
N TYR A 67 -0.57 -14.38 6.88
CA TYR A 67 0.85 -14.64 6.64
C TYR A 67 1.19 -16.13 6.68
N GLY A 68 2.10 -16.58 5.81
CA GLY A 68 2.53 -17.98 5.73
C GLY A 68 1.53 -18.93 5.05
N HIS A 69 0.33 -18.45 4.69
CA HIS A 69 -0.67 -19.23 3.98
C HIS A 69 -0.69 -18.88 2.48
N SER A 70 -0.85 -19.90 1.64
CA SER A 70 -1.02 -19.73 0.19
C SER A 70 -2.50 -19.61 -0.16
N PHE A 71 -2.82 -18.75 -1.12
CA PHE A 71 -4.15 -18.57 -1.69
C PHE A 71 -4.07 -18.38 -3.20
N ILE A 72 -5.20 -18.55 -3.90
CA ILE A 72 -5.27 -18.42 -5.36
C ILE A 72 -5.88 -17.08 -5.72
N VAL A 73 -5.24 -16.37 -6.65
CA VAL A 73 -5.74 -15.13 -7.23
C VAL A 73 -6.03 -15.36 -8.71
N SER A 74 -7.19 -14.90 -9.17
CA SER A 74 -7.56 -14.92 -10.59
C SER A 74 -7.31 -13.55 -11.20
N LEU A 75 -6.45 -13.49 -12.21
CA LEU A 75 -6.19 -12.28 -12.98
C LEU A 75 -7.20 -12.19 -14.12
N LYS A 76 -8.06 -11.17 -14.11
CA LYS A 76 -9.20 -11.00 -15.03
C LYS A 76 -8.89 -10.03 -16.17
N SER A 77 -7.89 -9.16 -16.01
CA SER A 77 -7.58 -8.10 -16.95
C SER A 77 -6.09 -8.05 -17.31
N LYS A 78 -5.77 -7.45 -18.47
CA LYS A 78 -4.37 -7.25 -18.92
C LYS A 78 -3.57 -6.35 -17.99
N VAL A 79 -4.22 -5.35 -17.40
CA VAL A 79 -3.67 -4.50 -16.34
C VAL A 79 -4.65 -4.60 -15.18
N GLU A 80 -4.15 -5.02 -14.04
CA GLU A 80 -4.99 -5.26 -12.87
C GLU A 80 -4.22 -4.96 -11.59
N THR A 81 -4.90 -4.31 -10.66
CA THR A 81 -4.42 -4.02 -9.31
C THR A 81 -5.39 -4.67 -8.36
N ILE A 82 -4.90 -5.63 -7.57
CA ILE A 82 -5.70 -6.35 -6.60
C ILE A 82 -5.22 -5.98 -5.21
N VAL A 83 -6.15 -5.51 -4.37
CA VAL A 83 -5.87 -5.16 -2.99
C VAL A 83 -5.99 -6.43 -2.14
N LEU A 84 -4.93 -6.70 -1.39
CA LEU A 84 -4.84 -7.79 -0.43
C LEU A 84 -4.81 -7.18 0.97
N GLN A 85 -5.55 -7.75 1.92
CA GLN A 85 -5.53 -7.31 3.31
C GLN A 85 -5.20 -8.48 4.24
N GLU A 86 -4.19 -8.31 5.08
CA GLU A 86 -3.84 -9.32 6.07
C GLU A 86 -4.84 -9.32 7.23
N GLU A 87 -5.22 -10.51 7.69
CA GLU A 87 -6.34 -10.67 8.62
C GLU A 87 -6.07 -10.25 10.06
N ASN A 88 -4.82 -10.29 10.51
CA ASN A 88 -4.42 -10.03 11.90
C ASN A 88 -4.01 -8.57 12.13
N ASP A 89 -3.07 -8.06 11.33
CA ASP A 89 -2.53 -6.70 11.46
C ASP A 89 -3.19 -5.69 10.51
N GLY A 90 -4.09 -6.15 9.64
CA GLY A 90 -4.83 -5.32 8.71
C GLY A 90 -3.96 -4.75 7.59
N LYS A 91 -2.69 -5.13 7.45
CA LYS A 91 -1.83 -4.50 6.46
C LYS A 91 -2.33 -4.72 5.05
N LEU A 92 -2.24 -3.64 4.27
CA LEU A 92 -2.62 -3.65 2.88
C LEU A 92 -1.42 -3.96 2.00
N PHE A 93 -1.62 -4.87 1.06
CA PHE A 93 -0.68 -5.19 0.01
C PHE A 93 -1.39 -5.02 -1.34
N ILE A 94 -0.60 -4.71 -2.36
CA ILE A 94 -1.06 -4.55 -3.73
C ILE A 94 -0.39 -5.62 -4.58
N LEU A 95 -1.19 -6.50 -5.18
CA LEU A 95 -0.74 -7.34 -6.28
C LEU A 95 -0.96 -6.58 -7.58
N ASN A 96 0.14 -6.27 -8.26
CA ASN A 96 0.11 -5.64 -9.57
C ASN A 96 0.29 -6.71 -10.64
N ASN A 97 -0.53 -6.66 -11.68
CA ASN A 97 -0.38 -7.44 -12.90
C ASN A 97 -0.34 -6.51 -14.12
N SER A 98 0.61 -6.77 -15.01
CA SER A 98 0.68 -6.16 -16.33
C SER A 98 1.08 -7.19 -17.37
N THR A 99 0.24 -7.38 -18.39
CA THR A 99 0.55 -8.24 -19.53
C THR A 99 1.60 -7.57 -20.42
N MET A 100 2.73 -8.25 -20.58
CA MET A 100 3.83 -7.93 -21.48
C MET A 100 3.83 -8.87 -22.69
N SER A 101 4.77 -8.65 -23.63
CA SER A 101 4.88 -9.46 -24.85
C SER A 101 5.10 -10.96 -24.61
N LEU A 102 5.79 -11.32 -23.52
CA LEU A 102 6.16 -12.72 -23.19
C LEU A 102 5.33 -13.35 -22.07
N GLY A 103 4.34 -12.62 -21.51
CA GLY A 103 3.55 -13.10 -20.38
C GLY A 103 3.18 -11.98 -19.42
N ASN A 104 2.93 -12.32 -18.17
CA ASN A 104 2.51 -11.36 -17.15
C ASN A 104 3.69 -10.96 -16.26
N ALA A 105 3.88 -9.66 -16.06
CA ALA A 105 4.71 -9.12 -15.00
C ALA A 105 3.86 -8.94 -13.75
N VAL A 106 4.18 -9.72 -12.71
CA VAL A 106 3.45 -9.70 -11.44
C VAL A 106 4.39 -9.32 -10.31
N ASN A 107 3.97 -8.42 -9.43
CA ASN A 107 4.69 -8.09 -8.20
C ASN A 107 3.70 -7.86 -7.05
N ILE A 108 4.23 -7.91 -5.83
CA ILE A 108 3.49 -7.54 -4.62
C ILE A 108 4.22 -6.40 -3.91
N CYS A 109 3.48 -5.34 -3.61
CA CYS A 109 3.93 -4.20 -2.81
C CYS A 109 3.14 -4.11 -1.50
N CYS A 110 3.71 -3.54 -0.44
CA CYS A 110 3.05 -3.22 0.82
C CYS A 110 2.72 -1.73 0.83
N ILE A 111 1.52 -1.34 1.27
CA ILE A 111 1.19 0.08 1.43
C ILE A 111 1.70 0.56 2.79
N GLY A 112 2.42 1.67 2.77
CA GLY A 112 2.88 2.35 3.97
C GLY A 112 4.38 2.39 4.11
N HIS A 113 4.84 2.83 5.27
CA HIS A 113 6.19 3.31 5.39
C HIS A 113 7.27 2.24 5.17
N ASN A 114 8.24 2.62 4.35
CA ASN A 114 9.42 1.85 4.03
C ASN A 114 10.33 1.79 5.28
N SER A 115 10.21 0.74 6.10
CA SER A 115 11.29 0.47 7.06
C SER A 115 12.53 0.08 6.27
N PHE A 116 13.71 0.59 6.66
CA PHE A 116 14.99 0.34 5.97
C PHE A 116 15.34 -1.15 5.78
N GLU A 117 14.60 -2.07 6.40
CA GLU A 117 14.62 -3.51 6.13
C GLU A 117 13.32 -3.98 5.46
N SER A 118 13.45 -4.75 4.37
CA SER A 118 12.33 -5.47 3.76
C SER A 118 11.87 -6.59 4.68
N LYS A 119 10.82 -6.33 5.48
CA LYS A 119 10.30 -7.26 6.50
C LYS A 119 9.52 -8.45 5.93
N TYR A 120 9.05 -8.33 4.68
CA TYR A 120 8.12 -9.30 4.09
C TYR A 120 8.70 -9.92 2.82
N SER A 121 8.47 -11.22 2.67
CA SER A 121 8.77 -11.97 1.45
C SER A 121 7.51 -12.67 0.97
N TYR A 122 7.49 -13.00 -0.32
CA TYR A 122 6.35 -13.69 -0.94
C TYR A 122 6.81 -14.65 -2.02
N ASP A 123 5.97 -15.65 -2.24
CA ASP A 123 6.08 -16.61 -3.32
C ASP A 123 4.91 -16.43 -4.28
N ILE A 124 5.19 -16.23 -5.57
CA ILE A 124 4.20 -16.34 -6.64
C ILE A 124 4.36 -17.69 -7.29
N LEU A 125 3.28 -18.45 -7.29
CA LEU A 125 3.22 -19.76 -7.92
C LEU A 125 2.29 -19.73 -9.14
N ALA A 126 2.85 -20.01 -10.31
CA ALA A 126 2.09 -20.30 -11.52
C ALA A 126 2.17 -21.80 -11.84
N ARG A 127 1.03 -22.40 -12.20
CA ARG A 127 0.92 -23.82 -12.53
C ARG A 127 0.13 -24.00 -13.82
N SER A 128 0.65 -24.83 -14.71
CA SER A 128 -0.08 -25.44 -15.82
C SER A 128 -0.16 -26.96 -15.59
N GLU A 129 -0.77 -27.69 -16.51
CA GLU A 129 -0.84 -29.16 -16.44
C GLU A 129 0.54 -29.83 -16.38
N ILE A 130 1.52 -29.23 -17.05
CA ILE A 130 2.86 -29.83 -17.25
C ILE A 130 3.98 -29.05 -16.56
N CYS A 131 3.75 -27.81 -16.14
CA CYS A 131 4.79 -26.94 -15.61
C CYS A 131 4.36 -26.24 -14.33
N LYS A 132 5.37 -25.92 -13.52
CA LYS A 132 5.24 -25.14 -12.30
C LYS A 132 6.36 -24.11 -12.28
N LEU A 133 6.01 -22.83 -12.18
CA LEU A 133 6.96 -21.74 -11.99
C LEU A 133 6.74 -21.15 -10.61
N LYS A 134 7.80 -21.06 -9.82
CA LYS A 134 7.79 -20.39 -8.52
C LYS A 134 8.75 -19.20 -8.59
N LEU A 135 8.24 -18.00 -8.34
CA LEU A 135 9.02 -16.79 -8.14
C LEU A 135 9.01 -16.49 -6.64
N GLN A 136 10.19 -16.30 -6.06
CA GLN A 136 10.34 -15.82 -4.69
C GLN A 136 10.93 -14.42 -4.72
N SER A 137 10.35 -13.50 -3.96
CA SER A 137 10.82 -12.12 -3.90
C SER A 137 10.51 -11.47 -2.55
N PHE A 138 10.95 -10.22 -2.41
CA PHE A 138 10.69 -9.37 -1.25
C PHE A 138 9.71 -8.28 -1.61
N VAL A 139 8.89 -7.90 -0.64
CA VAL A 139 7.88 -6.87 -0.83
C VAL A 139 8.55 -5.50 -0.95
N LYS A 140 8.13 -4.72 -1.95
CA LYS A 140 8.47 -3.31 -2.07
C LYS A 140 7.42 -2.46 -1.37
N TYR A 141 7.77 -1.29 -0.87
CA TYR A 141 6.80 -0.39 -0.25
C TYR A 141 6.26 0.61 -1.27
N PHE A 142 4.95 0.88 -1.18
CA PHE A 142 4.17 1.77 -2.05
C PHE A 142 3.64 2.95 -1.24
#